data_AF-A0A375DLK0-F1
#
_entry.id   AF-A0A375DLK0-F1
#
_cell.length_a   1.000
_cell.length_b   1.000
_cell.length_c   1.000
_cell.angle_alpha   90.00
_cell.angle_beta   90.00
_cell.angle_gamma   90.00
#
_symmetry.space_group_name_H-M   'P 1'
#
loop_
_entity.id
_entity.type
_entity.pdbx_description
1 polymer ?
#
loop_
_entity_poly.entity_id
_entity_poly.type
_entity_poly.pdbx_seq_one_letter_code
_entity_poly.pdbx_strand_id
1 'polypeptide(L)'
;MSASAEHLQRGLGERHIRLMALGSAIGVGLFLGAGNAIKMAGPAIMLAYLIGGAMIFLIMRALGEMAVHNPVAGSFCRYAQDHMGPLAGYLTGWNYWFLWLVTCVAEITAVAIYMGMWFPDVPRWIWALAALAAMGSVNLMAVKAYGEFEFWFAMIKIVTIVLMLIGGGAMIVFGFGNGGVATGISNLWAHGGFMPNGASGVLMSLQMVMFAYLGVEMIGLTAGEARNPKKSIPDAINSVFWRILIFYVGALFVILALYPWNEIGAQGSPFVLTFERLGIKTAAGIINFVVLTAALSSCNGGIFSTGRMLYNLSLQGQAPAAFATVDRNGVPRRALLVSIAALLAGVLLNYLVPEKVFVWVTAISTFGAVWTWAIILVTQIQFRRGLSAAERKALAFRMPFWPYGSYIALAFLALVVALMAYFPDTRVALYVGPGWLVLLTICYFALDMRSRGPVSYRA
;
A
#
# COMPACT_ATOMS: atom_id res chain seq x y z
N MET A 1 -25.64 13.32 33.28
CA MET A 1 -25.64 12.61 31.97
C MET A 1 -24.26 12.76 31.38
N SER A 2 -23.44 11.69 31.35
CA SER A 2 -22.06 11.74 30.87
C SER A 2 -22.04 11.76 29.34
N ALA A 3 -21.71 12.90 28.74
CA ALA A 3 -21.44 12.99 27.31
C ALA A 3 -20.08 12.31 27.03
N SER A 4 -20.10 11.28 26.18
CA SER A 4 -18.92 10.51 25.79
C SER A 4 -17.91 11.40 25.07
N ALA A 5 -16.64 11.37 25.50
CA ALA A 5 -15.53 11.91 24.73
C ALA A 5 -15.59 11.39 23.28
N GLU A 6 -15.68 12.29 22.30
CA GLU A 6 -15.74 11.98 20.86
C GLU A 6 -14.46 11.29 20.37
N HIS A 7 -14.34 10.00 20.67
CA HIS A 7 -13.33 9.13 20.09
C HIS A 7 -13.84 8.61 18.74
N LEU A 8 -12.92 8.31 17.82
CA LEU A 8 -13.22 7.49 16.65
C LEU A 8 -14.03 6.27 17.11
N GLN A 9 -15.23 6.08 16.54
CA GLN A 9 -16.07 4.96 16.94
C GLN A 9 -15.32 3.65 16.68
N ARG A 10 -15.29 2.76 17.67
CA ARG A 10 -14.79 1.38 17.55
C ARG A 10 -15.75 0.51 16.72
N GLY A 11 -16.00 0.93 15.47
CA GLY A 11 -16.99 0.34 14.56
C GLY A 11 -16.44 -0.75 13.64
N LEU A 12 -15.11 -0.93 13.57
CA LEU A 12 -14.49 -1.95 12.74
C LEU A 12 -14.45 -3.30 13.47
N GLY A 13 -15.20 -4.27 12.97
CA GLY A 13 -15.10 -5.66 13.45
C GLY A 13 -13.76 -6.30 13.07
N GLU A 14 -13.36 -7.36 13.77
CA GLU A 14 -12.12 -8.10 13.47
C GLU A 14 -12.04 -8.56 12.00
N ARG A 15 -13.19 -8.94 11.43
CA ARG A 15 -13.33 -9.27 10.01
C ARG A 15 -12.98 -8.09 9.10
N HIS A 16 -13.46 -6.89 9.41
CA HIS A 16 -13.16 -5.69 8.65
C HIS A 16 -11.68 -5.35 8.72
N ILE A 17 -11.05 -5.41 9.90
CA ILE A 17 -9.61 -5.14 10.03
C ILE A 17 -8.77 -6.13 9.19
N ARG A 18 -9.11 -7.43 9.24
CA ARG A 18 -8.41 -8.46 8.44
C ARG A 18 -8.58 -8.23 6.95
N LEU A 19 -9.80 -7.90 6.50
CA LEU A 19 -10.11 -7.68 5.10
C LEU A 19 -9.61 -6.33 4.58
N MET A 20 -9.62 -5.28 5.39
CA MET A 20 -8.96 -4.01 5.07
C MET A 20 -7.47 -4.23 4.88
N ALA A 21 -6.83 -5.00 5.75
CA ALA A 21 -5.44 -5.37 5.57
C ALA A 21 -5.22 -6.19 4.28
N LEU A 22 -6.17 -7.06 3.90
CA LEU A 22 -6.09 -7.87 2.67
C LEU A 22 -6.29 -7.03 1.41
N GLY A 23 -7.29 -6.15 1.42
CA GLY A 23 -7.73 -5.38 0.27
C GLY A 23 -6.80 -4.22 -0.04
N SER A 24 -6.36 -3.45 0.97
CA SER A 24 -5.40 -2.35 0.80
C SER A 24 -4.05 -2.80 0.26
N ALA A 25 -3.60 -4.01 0.62
CA ALA A 25 -2.33 -4.58 0.18
C ALA A 25 -2.38 -5.20 -1.22
N ILE A 26 -3.53 -5.23 -1.91
CA ILE A 26 -3.68 -5.74 -3.28
C ILE A 26 -4.29 -4.61 -4.12
N GLY A 27 -3.41 -3.80 -4.70
CA GLY A 27 -3.76 -2.64 -5.52
C GLY A 27 -3.22 -2.74 -6.95
N VAL A 28 -3.15 -1.58 -7.62
CA VAL A 28 -2.72 -1.47 -9.01
C VAL A 28 -1.25 -1.84 -9.24
N GLY A 29 -0.44 -1.86 -8.19
CA GLY A 29 0.96 -2.32 -8.27
C GLY A 29 1.09 -3.75 -8.80
N LEU A 30 0.18 -4.66 -8.41
CA LEU A 30 0.17 -6.04 -8.90
C LEU A 30 -0.39 -6.17 -10.32
N PHE A 31 -1.42 -5.40 -10.66
CA PHE A 31 -2.14 -5.59 -11.93
C PHE A 31 -1.59 -4.75 -13.09
N LEU A 32 -1.26 -3.49 -12.83
CA LEU A 32 -0.73 -2.53 -13.81
C LEU A 32 0.80 -2.46 -13.73
N GLY A 33 1.35 -2.38 -12.52
CA GLY A 33 2.80 -2.27 -12.30
C GLY A 33 3.60 -3.53 -12.70
N ALA A 34 3.00 -4.72 -12.55
CA ALA A 34 3.69 -5.98 -12.82
C ALA A 34 4.12 -6.15 -14.27
N GLY A 35 3.39 -5.62 -15.25
CA GLY A 35 3.76 -5.74 -16.67
C GLY A 35 5.13 -5.13 -16.97
N ASN A 36 5.39 -3.92 -16.46
CA ASN A 36 6.70 -3.27 -16.59
C ASN A 36 7.78 -4.00 -15.78
N ALA A 37 7.45 -4.46 -14.58
CA ALA A 37 8.40 -5.20 -13.74
C ALA A 37 8.80 -6.56 -14.36
N ILE A 38 7.87 -7.25 -15.01
CA ILE A 38 8.11 -8.47 -15.78
C ILE A 38 9.05 -8.19 -16.96
N LYS A 39 8.85 -7.09 -17.71
CA LYS A 39 9.77 -6.72 -18.80
C LYS A 39 11.19 -6.46 -18.29
N MET A 40 11.35 -5.95 -17.07
CA MET A 40 12.66 -5.68 -16.47
C MET A 40 13.35 -6.94 -15.93
N ALA A 41 12.63 -7.81 -15.21
CA ALA A 41 13.24 -8.94 -14.49
C ALA A 41 12.99 -10.31 -15.15
N GLY A 42 12.09 -10.40 -16.14
CA GLY A 42 11.63 -11.67 -16.68
C GLY A 42 11.00 -12.56 -15.60
N PRO A 43 11.15 -13.89 -15.70
CA PRO A 43 10.68 -14.83 -14.68
C PRO A 43 11.26 -14.59 -13.27
N ALA A 44 12.48 -14.04 -13.19
CA ALA A 44 13.13 -13.69 -11.93
C ALA A 44 12.44 -12.54 -11.17
N ILE A 45 11.40 -11.90 -11.71
CA ILE A 45 10.53 -10.99 -10.96
C ILE A 45 9.97 -11.65 -9.68
N MET A 46 9.73 -12.96 -9.71
CA MET A 46 9.29 -13.71 -8.53
C MET A 46 10.30 -13.63 -7.38
N LEU A 47 11.60 -13.60 -7.68
CA LEU A 47 12.64 -13.39 -6.65
C LEU A 47 12.57 -11.99 -6.06
N ALA A 48 12.32 -10.96 -6.88
CA ALA A 48 12.18 -9.60 -6.40
C ALA A 48 10.99 -9.48 -5.41
N TYR A 49 9.83 -10.08 -5.74
CA TYR A 49 8.69 -10.15 -4.83
C TYR A 49 9.00 -10.98 -3.57
N LEU A 50 9.69 -12.11 -3.67
CA LEU A 50 10.10 -12.88 -2.48
C LEU A 50 11.04 -12.08 -1.56
N ILE A 51 12.05 -11.41 -2.13
CA ILE A 51 13.03 -10.62 -1.37
C ILE A 51 12.34 -9.40 -0.74
N GLY A 52 11.63 -8.59 -1.55
CA GLY A 52 10.90 -7.42 -1.06
C GLY A 52 9.85 -7.81 -0.02
N GLY A 53 9.14 -8.90 -0.26
CA GLY A 53 8.13 -9.44 0.65
C GLY A 53 8.71 -9.94 1.97
N ALA A 54 9.88 -10.58 1.96
CA ALA A 54 10.58 -10.96 3.19
C ALA A 54 10.98 -9.72 4.01
N MET A 55 11.44 -8.65 3.35
CA MET A 55 11.80 -7.39 4.02
C MET A 55 10.57 -6.68 4.58
N ILE A 56 9.46 -6.66 3.83
CA ILE A 56 8.17 -6.15 4.30
C ILE A 56 7.67 -6.96 5.50
N PHE A 57 7.79 -8.28 5.48
CA PHE A 57 7.44 -9.11 6.62
C PHE A 57 8.25 -8.72 7.87
N LEU A 58 9.56 -8.48 7.73
CA LEU A 58 10.41 -7.99 8.81
C LEU A 58 9.95 -6.61 9.33
N ILE A 59 9.66 -5.66 8.44
CA ILE A 59 9.12 -4.33 8.81
C ILE A 59 7.80 -4.46 9.57
N MET A 60 6.89 -5.31 9.10
CA MET A 60 5.60 -5.53 9.73
C MET A 60 5.73 -6.24 11.08
N ARG A 61 6.70 -7.16 11.23
CA ARG A 61 7.02 -7.75 12.54
C ARG A 61 7.54 -6.71 13.53
N ALA A 62 8.36 -5.77 13.07
CA ALA A 62 8.84 -4.66 13.91
C ALA A 62 7.68 -3.74 14.35
N LEU A 63 6.80 -3.36 13.42
CA LEU A 63 5.59 -2.59 13.73
C LEU A 63 4.68 -3.33 14.72
N GLY A 64 4.44 -4.62 14.48
CA GLY A 64 3.58 -5.43 15.33
C GLY A 64 4.08 -5.60 16.75
N GLU A 65 5.40 -5.68 16.94
CA GLU A 65 5.99 -5.78 18.27
C GLU A 65 5.65 -4.55 19.12
N MET A 66 5.80 -3.35 18.55
CA MET A 66 5.41 -2.10 19.21
C MET A 66 3.89 -1.99 19.38
N ALA A 67 3.12 -2.34 18.34
CA ALA A 67 1.67 -2.19 18.35
C ALA A 67 0.94 -3.17 19.27
N VAL A 68 1.48 -4.36 19.48
CA VAL A 68 0.95 -5.32 20.47
C VAL A 68 1.31 -4.89 21.90
N HIS A 69 2.48 -4.28 22.08
CA HIS A 69 2.91 -3.77 23.38
C HIS A 69 2.11 -2.52 23.80
N ASN A 70 1.96 -1.56 22.90
CA ASN A 70 1.25 -0.30 23.15
C ASN A 70 0.29 0.04 21.99
N PRO A 71 -0.94 -0.52 21.99
CA PRO A 71 -1.91 -0.30 20.91
C PRO A 71 -2.52 1.12 20.99
N VAL A 72 -1.90 2.07 20.30
CA VAL A 72 -2.33 3.48 20.26
C VAL A 72 -2.77 3.91 18.86
N ALA A 73 -3.70 4.86 18.80
CA ALA A 73 -4.06 5.55 17.56
C ALA A 73 -2.84 6.36 17.04
N GLY A 74 -2.67 6.42 15.71
CA GLY A 74 -1.50 7.04 15.07
C GLY A 74 -0.27 6.14 14.94
N SER A 75 -0.19 5.05 15.71
CA SER A 75 0.75 3.94 15.50
C SER A 75 2.21 4.38 15.32
N PHE A 76 2.84 4.07 14.18
CA PHE A 76 4.23 4.41 13.87
C PHE A 76 4.56 5.91 13.95
N CYS A 77 3.60 6.81 13.67
CA CYS A 77 3.79 8.24 13.90
C CYS A 77 3.95 8.54 15.39
N ARG A 78 3.15 7.88 16.23
CA ARG A 78 3.20 8.03 17.68
C ARG A 78 4.46 7.37 18.26
N TYR A 79 4.83 6.19 17.80
CA TYR A 79 6.08 5.52 18.22
C TYR A 79 7.31 6.35 17.85
N ALA A 80 7.30 7.01 16.68
CA ALA A 80 8.35 7.96 16.29
C ALA A 80 8.43 9.14 17.25
N GLN A 81 7.29 9.72 17.61
CA GLN A 81 7.24 10.79 18.60
C GLN A 81 7.78 10.36 19.96
N ASP A 82 7.32 9.21 20.46
CA ASP A 82 7.64 8.74 21.82
C ASP A 82 9.10 8.28 21.94
N HIS A 83 9.71 7.71 20.90
CA HIS A 83 11.07 7.14 20.95
C HIS A 83 12.16 7.96 20.24
N MET A 84 11.80 8.87 19.34
CA MET A 84 12.75 9.71 18.59
C MET A 84 12.50 11.21 18.76
N GLY A 85 11.36 11.59 19.35
CA GLY A 85 11.01 12.96 19.68
C GLY A 85 9.98 13.60 18.72
N PRO A 86 9.45 14.79 19.08
CA PRO A 86 8.29 15.38 18.41
C PRO A 86 8.47 15.64 16.91
N LEU A 87 9.67 16.06 16.48
CA LEU A 87 9.97 16.29 15.07
C LEU A 87 9.83 15.00 14.25
N ALA A 88 10.30 13.85 14.76
CA ALA A 88 10.20 12.58 14.06
C ALA A 88 8.73 12.14 13.88
N GLY A 89 7.90 12.34 14.91
CA GLY A 89 6.46 12.15 14.81
C GLY A 89 5.83 13.04 13.74
N TYR A 90 6.09 14.35 13.80
CA TYR A 90 5.57 15.33 12.86
C TYR A 90 5.91 15.00 11.40
N LEU A 91 7.20 14.76 11.12
CA LEU A 91 7.68 14.42 9.78
C LEU A 91 7.03 13.12 9.29
N THR A 92 6.93 12.11 10.15
CA THR A 92 6.36 10.81 9.78
C THR A 92 4.87 10.91 9.48
N GLY A 93 4.09 11.63 10.29
CA GLY A 93 2.66 11.77 10.06
C GLY A 93 2.35 12.58 8.78
N TRP A 94 3.01 13.72 8.57
CA TRP A 94 2.80 14.52 7.37
C TRP A 94 3.34 13.85 6.11
N ASN A 95 4.47 13.14 6.19
CA ASN A 95 4.96 12.30 5.10
C ASN A 95 3.96 11.18 4.77
N TYR A 96 3.37 10.55 5.77
CA TYR A 96 2.39 9.49 5.54
C TYR A 96 1.08 10.01 4.93
N TRP A 97 0.65 11.21 5.33
CA TRP A 97 -0.47 11.89 4.67
C TRP A 97 -0.16 12.20 3.20
N PHE A 98 1.01 12.76 2.92
CA PHE A 98 1.45 13.07 1.55
C PHE A 98 1.60 11.80 0.70
N LEU A 99 2.20 10.75 1.25
CA LEU A 99 2.31 9.43 0.62
C LEU A 99 0.96 8.94 0.12
N TRP A 100 -0.07 8.95 0.97
CA TRP A 100 -1.38 8.44 0.57
C TRP A 100 -2.07 9.34 -0.44
N LEU A 101 -1.87 10.66 -0.38
CA LEU A 101 -2.36 11.53 -1.44
C LEU A 101 -1.77 11.11 -2.79
N VAL A 102 -0.45 10.99 -2.87
CA VAL A 102 0.25 10.63 -4.11
C VAL A 102 -0.14 9.22 -4.58
N THR A 103 -0.30 8.27 -3.66
CA THR A 103 -0.75 6.91 -3.99
C THR A 103 -2.16 6.93 -4.54
N CYS A 104 -3.09 7.66 -3.93
CA CYS A 104 -4.45 7.83 -4.47
C CYS A 104 -4.43 8.44 -5.88
N VAL A 105 -3.49 9.33 -6.21
CA VAL A 105 -3.31 9.80 -7.60
C VAL A 105 -2.94 8.64 -8.53
N ALA A 106 -2.04 7.75 -8.11
CA ALA A 106 -1.70 6.53 -8.87
C ALA A 106 -2.95 5.67 -9.13
N GLU A 107 -3.79 5.49 -8.10
CA GLU A 107 -4.99 4.67 -8.17
C GLU A 107 -6.04 5.26 -9.13
N ILE A 108 -6.37 6.55 -9.01
CA ILE A 108 -7.33 7.19 -9.92
C ILE A 108 -6.79 7.28 -11.37
N THR A 109 -5.46 7.36 -11.54
CA THR A 109 -4.81 7.25 -12.85
C THR A 109 -5.03 5.87 -13.45
N ALA A 110 -4.86 4.81 -12.65
CA ALA A 110 -5.14 3.46 -13.11
C ALA A 110 -6.61 3.31 -13.51
N VAL A 111 -7.55 3.79 -12.68
CA VAL A 111 -8.98 3.82 -13.03
C VAL A 111 -9.19 4.48 -14.40
N ALA A 112 -8.54 5.62 -14.66
CA ALA A 112 -8.65 6.31 -15.94
C ALA A 112 -8.09 5.51 -17.13
N ILE A 113 -6.97 4.82 -16.96
CA ILE A 113 -6.39 3.94 -17.99
C ILE A 113 -7.35 2.78 -18.29
N TYR A 114 -7.86 2.12 -17.26
CA TYR A 114 -8.72 0.95 -17.37
C TYR A 114 -10.11 1.28 -17.94
N MET A 115 -10.69 2.42 -17.56
CA MET A 115 -11.94 2.93 -18.15
C MET A 115 -11.77 3.34 -19.62
N GLY A 116 -10.60 3.86 -20.00
CA GLY A 116 -10.27 4.17 -21.39
C GLY A 116 -10.28 2.95 -22.32
N MET A 117 -10.17 1.72 -21.79
CA MET A 117 -10.29 0.51 -22.62
C MET A 117 -11.75 0.23 -23.04
N TRP A 118 -12.74 0.67 -22.27
CA TRP A 118 -14.15 0.58 -22.65
C TRP A 118 -14.65 1.85 -23.34
N PHE A 119 -14.14 3.00 -22.91
CA PHE A 119 -14.59 4.31 -23.37
C PHE A 119 -13.39 5.14 -23.86
N PRO A 120 -12.77 4.77 -25.00
CA PRO A 120 -11.54 5.39 -25.49
C PRO A 120 -11.71 6.87 -25.85
N ASP A 121 -12.93 7.27 -26.23
CA ASP A 121 -13.24 8.65 -26.63
C ASP A 121 -13.42 9.61 -25.43
N VAL A 122 -13.51 9.07 -24.21
CA VAL A 122 -13.69 9.87 -22.99
C VAL A 122 -12.32 10.23 -22.42
N PRO A 123 -12.00 11.53 -22.25
CA PRO A 123 -10.74 11.96 -21.65
C PRO A 123 -10.47 11.35 -20.28
N ARG A 124 -9.25 10.82 -20.09
CA ARG A 124 -8.81 10.11 -18.87
C ARG A 124 -9.09 10.88 -17.57
N TRP A 125 -8.93 12.20 -17.57
CA TRP A 125 -9.14 13.02 -16.37
C TRP A 125 -10.59 12.96 -15.85
N ILE A 126 -11.58 12.72 -16.71
CA ILE A 126 -12.99 12.59 -16.31
C ILE A 126 -13.17 11.35 -15.45
N TRP A 127 -12.57 10.23 -15.85
CA TRP A 127 -12.60 8.99 -15.08
C TRP A 127 -11.83 9.10 -13.77
N ALA A 128 -10.69 9.80 -13.77
CA ALA A 128 -9.94 10.09 -12.55
C ALA A 128 -10.76 10.95 -11.57
N LEU A 129 -11.45 11.99 -12.07
CA LEU A 129 -12.33 12.84 -11.27
C LEU A 129 -13.54 12.06 -10.74
N ALA A 130 -14.17 11.23 -11.57
CA ALA A 130 -15.30 10.40 -11.17
C ALA A 130 -14.91 9.40 -10.08
N ALA A 131 -13.74 8.77 -10.18
CA ALA A 131 -13.21 7.86 -9.17
C ALA A 131 -12.98 8.60 -7.83
N LEU A 132 -12.35 9.78 -7.88
CA LEU A 132 -12.13 10.61 -6.69
C LEU A 132 -13.45 11.06 -6.06
N ALA A 133 -14.41 11.51 -6.87
CA ALA A 133 -15.72 11.95 -6.39
C ALA A 133 -16.50 10.79 -5.74
N ALA A 134 -16.48 9.60 -6.35
CA ALA A 134 -17.13 8.41 -5.83
C ALA A 134 -16.51 7.99 -4.49
N MET A 135 -15.19 7.79 -4.44
CA MET A 135 -14.51 7.33 -3.22
C MET A 135 -14.49 8.40 -2.13
N GLY A 136 -14.37 9.67 -2.49
CA GLY A 136 -14.50 10.79 -1.56
C GLY A 136 -15.89 10.84 -0.92
N SER A 137 -16.94 10.63 -1.70
CA SER A 137 -18.32 10.59 -1.19
C SER A 137 -18.55 9.41 -0.24
N VAL A 138 -18.05 8.21 -0.58
CA VAL A 138 -18.12 7.04 0.30
C VAL A 138 -17.46 7.32 1.65
N ASN A 139 -16.29 7.97 1.65
CA ASN A 139 -15.57 8.30 2.89
C ASN A 139 -16.25 9.40 3.71
N LEU A 140 -17.10 10.24 3.10
CA LEU A 140 -17.86 11.29 3.78
C LEU A 140 -19.17 10.80 4.42
N MET A 141 -19.72 9.65 4.00
CA MET A 141 -21.04 9.18 4.47
C MET A 141 -20.98 8.50 5.84
N ALA A 142 -20.21 7.42 5.99
CA ALA A 142 -20.04 6.72 7.27
C ALA A 142 -18.85 5.76 7.24
N VAL A 143 -18.14 5.64 8.37
CA VAL A 143 -17.02 4.68 8.54
C VAL A 143 -17.46 3.22 8.31
N LYS A 144 -18.73 2.89 8.57
CA LYS A 144 -19.29 1.56 8.28
C LYS A 144 -19.43 1.29 6.78
N ALA A 145 -19.85 2.30 6.01
CA ALA A 145 -19.97 2.15 4.55
C ALA A 145 -18.60 1.83 3.94
N TYR A 146 -17.55 2.54 4.37
CA TYR A 146 -16.17 2.23 4.00
C TYR A 146 -15.83 0.74 4.20
N GLY A 147 -16.15 0.18 5.38
CA GLY A 147 -15.81 -1.21 5.71
C GLY A 147 -16.53 -2.24 4.84
N GLU A 148 -17.79 -1.98 4.49
CA GLU A 148 -18.59 -2.83 3.61
C GLU A 148 -18.12 -2.76 2.15
N PHE A 149 -17.82 -1.57 1.62
CA PHE A 149 -17.24 -1.44 0.27
C PHE A 149 -15.92 -2.21 0.17
N GLU A 150 -15.07 -2.05 1.18
CA GLU A 150 -13.78 -2.75 1.22
C GLU A 150 -13.95 -4.27 1.33
N PHE A 151 -14.95 -4.74 2.07
CA PHE A 151 -15.32 -6.16 2.13
C PHE A 151 -15.58 -6.72 0.73
N TRP A 152 -16.44 -6.06 -0.04
CA TRP A 152 -16.82 -6.51 -1.39
C TRP A 152 -15.66 -6.40 -2.37
N PHE A 153 -14.92 -5.28 -2.37
CA PHE A 153 -13.77 -5.13 -3.26
C PHE A 153 -12.65 -6.14 -2.96
N ALA A 154 -12.37 -6.42 -1.69
CA ALA A 154 -11.42 -7.47 -1.32
C ALA A 154 -11.87 -8.85 -1.78
N MET A 155 -13.17 -9.16 -1.67
CA MET A 155 -13.73 -10.44 -2.12
C MET A 155 -13.53 -10.65 -3.63
N ILE A 156 -13.86 -9.64 -4.45
CA ILE A 156 -13.71 -9.70 -5.92
C ILE A 156 -12.26 -10.02 -6.30
N LYS A 157 -11.29 -9.33 -5.69
CA LYS A 157 -9.86 -9.55 -5.91
C LYS A 157 -9.43 -10.97 -5.56
N ILE A 158 -9.76 -11.41 -4.35
CA ILE A 158 -9.32 -12.71 -3.82
C ILE A 158 -9.90 -13.85 -4.68
N VAL A 159 -11.20 -13.80 -4.98
CA VAL A 159 -11.85 -14.82 -5.83
C VAL A 159 -11.20 -14.87 -7.20
N THR A 160 -10.95 -13.72 -7.82
CA THR A 160 -10.31 -13.66 -9.14
C THR A 160 -8.93 -14.30 -9.13
N ILE A 161 -8.09 -13.97 -8.14
CA ILE A 161 -6.74 -14.56 -8.06
C ILE A 161 -6.82 -16.06 -7.81
N VAL A 162 -7.69 -16.53 -6.90
CA VAL A 162 -7.86 -17.96 -6.64
C VAL A 162 -8.32 -18.72 -7.89
N LEU A 163 -9.29 -18.19 -8.64
CA LEU A 163 -9.73 -18.78 -9.90
C LEU A 163 -8.61 -18.83 -10.93
N MET A 164 -7.80 -17.78 -11.02
CA MET A 164 -6.64 -17.75 -11.89
C MET A 164 -5.59 -18.80 -11.49
N LEU A 165 -5.31 -18.96 -10.20
CA LEU A 165 -4.36 -19.97 -9.71
C LEU A 165 -4.82 -21.39 -10.01
N ILE A 166 -6.10 -21.69 -9.74
CA ILE A 166 -6.68 -23.01 -9.98
C ILE A 166 -6.76 -23.28 -11.49
N GLY A 167 -7.33 -22.35 -12.26
CA GLY A 167 -7.50 -22.49 -13.70
C GLY A 167 -6.16 -22.58 -14.42
N GLY A 168 -5.24 -21.66 -14.14
CA GLY A 168 -3.90 -21.68 -14.73
C GLY A 168 -3.08 -22.90 -14.30
N GLY A 169 -3.18 -23.32 -13.04
CA GLY A 169 -2.59 -24.59 -12.57
C GLY A 169 -3.14 -25.81 -13.33
N ALA A 170 -4.45 -25.84 -13.60
CA ALA A 170 -5.07 -26.90 -14.39
C ALA A 170 -4.60 -26.89 -15.86
N MET A 171 -4.34 -25.72 -16.45
CA MET A 171 -3.73 -25.62 -17.78
C MET A 171 -2.29 -26.16 -17.78
N ILE A 172 -1.51 -25.81 -16.75
CA ILE A 172 -0.11 -26.25 -16.59
C ILE A 172 0.00 -27.76 -16.45
N VAL A 173 -0.85 -28.38 -15.62
CA VAL A 173 -0.74 -29.80 -15.26
C VAL A 173 -1.54 -30.71 -16.19
N PHE A 174 -2.77 -30.32 -16.53
CA PHE A 174 -3.72 -31.18 -17.26
C PHE A 174 -4.00 -30.71 -18.70
N GLY A 175 -3.46 -29.56 -19.11
CA GLY A 175 -3.75 -29.02 -20.45
C GLY A 175 -5.19 -28.57 -20.63
N PHE A 176 -5.89 -28.24 -19.54
CA PHE A 176 -7.23 -27.69 -19.60
C PHE A 176 -7.24 -26.44 -20.50
N GLY A 177 -8.21 -26.29 -21.41
CA GLY A 177 -8.20 -25.20 -22.39
C GLY A 177 -7.09 -25.26 -23.47
N ASN A 178 -6.22 -26.28 -23.44
CA ASN A 178 -5.14 -26.49 -24.40
C ASN A 178 -5.19 -27.91 -25.02
N GLY A 179 -6.40 -28.38 -25.36
CA GLY A 179 -6.60 -29.68 -26.01
C GLY A 179 -6.14 -30.89 -25.19
N GLY A 180 -6.01 -30.76 -23.86
CA GLY A 180 -5.49 -31.82 -22.99
C GLY A 180 -3.97 -31.94 -22.97
N VAL A 181 -3.25 -31.07 -23.68
CA VAL A 181 -1.80 -31.01 -23.68
C VAL A 181 -1.34 -30.04 -22.60
N ALA A 182 -0.68 -30.56 -21.57
CA ALA A 182 -0.10 -29.75 -20.50
C ALA A 182 0.81 -28.65 -21.07
N THR A 183 0.57 -27.39 -20.71
CA THR A 183 1.44 -26.29 -21.15
C THR A 183 2.82 -26.35 -20.49
N GLY A 184 2.90 -27.01 -19.32
CA GLY A 184 4.11 -27.07 -18.52
C GLY A 184 4.52 -25.71 -17.96
N ILE A 185 5.78 -25.60 -17.55
CA ILE A 185 6.37 -24.41 -16.93
C ILE A 185 7.61 -23.90 -17.68
N SER A 186 7.83 -24.40 -18.91
CA SER A 186 9.05 -24.15 -19.68
C SER A 186 9.28 -22.68 -20.02
N ASN A 187 8.22 -21.87 -20.13
CA ASN A 187 8.32 -20.43 -20.37
C ASN A 187 9.13 -19.69 -19.28
N LEU A 188 9.29 -20.28 -18.09
CA LEU A 188 10.15 -19.74 -17.03
C LEU A 188 11.64 -19.74 -17.38
N TRP A 189 12.08 -20.47 -18.41
CA TRP A 189 13.48 -20.46 -18.84
C TRP A 189 13.69 -20.53 -20.36
N ALA A 190 12.66 -20.85 -21.14
CA ALA A 190 12.77 -21.01 -22.60
C ALA A 190 13.12 -19.71 -23.34
N HIS A 191 12.78 -18.54 -22.78
CA HIS A 191 12.92 -17.23 -23.44
C HIS A 191 14.09 -16.42 -22.87
N GLY A 192 15.30 -16.98 -22.92
CA GLY A 192 16.51 -16.33 -22.40
C GLY A 192 16.88 -16.69 -20.95
N GLY A 193 16.35 -17.81 -20.43
CA GLY A 193 16.61 -18.29 -19.07
C GLY A 193 15.68 -17.65 -18.02
N PHE A 194 15.87 -18.06 -16.76
CA PHE A 194 15.08 -17.56 -15.64
C PHE A 194 15.32 -16.08 -15.34
N MET A 195 16.53 -15.61 -15.63
CA MET A 195 16.97 -14.25 -15.35
C MET A 195 17.52 -13.61 -16.65
N PRO A 196 16.65 -13.34 -17.65
CA PRO A 196 17.07 -12.95 -18.99
C PRO A 196 17.83 -11.61 -19.03
N ASN A 197 17.53 -10.70 -18.10
CA ASN A 197 18.21 -9.41 -17.96
C ASN A 197 19.25 -9.40 -16.81
N GLY A 198 19.66 -10.59 -16.35
CA GLY A 198 20.60 -10.76 -15.24
C GLY A 198 20.11 -10.20 -13.90
N ALA A 199 21.00 -10.21 -12.90
CA ALA A 199 20.67 -9.73 -11.56
C ALA A 199 20.31 -8.24 -11.55
N SER A 200 20.85 -7.48 -12.51
CA SER A 200 20.52 -6.07 -12.70
C SER A 200 19.03 -5.87 -12.89
N GLY A 201 18.37 -6.64 -13.78
CA GLY A 201 16.93 -6.57 -14.04
C GLY A 201 16.06 -6.81 -12.80
N VAL A 202 16.45 -7.79 -11.97
CA VAL A 202 15.80 -8.06 -10.68
C VAL A 202 15.92 -6.86 -9.76
N LEU A 203 17.13 -6.29 -9.61
CA LEU A 203 17.36 -5.11 -8.79
C LEU A 203 16.53 -3.91 -9.30
N MET A 204 16.47 -3.69 -10.62
CA MET A 204 15.70 -2.57 -11.18
C MET A 204 14.20 -2.69 -10.88
N SER A 205 13.68 -3.92 -10.86
CA SER A 205 12.26 -4.18 -10.58
C SER A 205 11.88 -3.94 -9.11
N LEU A 206 12.84 -3.95 -8.18
CA LEU A 206 12.56 -3.86 -6.73
C LEU A 206 11.76 -2.60 -6.38
N GLN A 207 12.02 -1.45 -7.00
CA GLN A 207 11.25 -0.24 -6.68
C GLN A 207 9.75 -0.39 -6.99
N MET A 208 9.41 -1.07 -8.09
CA MET A 208 8.03 -1.30 -8.52
C MET A 208 7.37 -2.36 -7.62
N VAL A 209 8.15 -3.37 -7.23
CA VAL A 209 7.73 -4.37 -6.23
C VAL A 209 7.45 -3.71 -4.88
N MET A 210 8.29 -2.77 -4.44
CA MET A 210 8.08 -2.04 -3.20
C MET A 210 6.81 -1.18 -3.26
N PHE A 211 6.54 -0.51 -4.38
CA PHE A 211 5.26 0.18 -4.59
C PHE A 211 4.07 -0.78 -4.40
N ALA A 212 4.15 -2.00 -4.93
CA ALA A 212 3.07 -2.98 -4.82
C ALA A 212 2.81 -3.44 -3.37
N TYR A 213 3.76 -3.25 -2.46
CA TYR A 213 3.59 -3.55 -1.03
C TYR A 213 3.12 -2.37 -0.19
N LEU A 214 2.97 -1.18 -0.77
CA LEU A 214 2.44 -0.02 -0.05
C LEU A 214 1.05 -0.33 0.50
N GLY A 215 0.80 0.08 1.75
CA GLY A 215 -0.48 -0.09 2.42
C GLY A 215 -0.53 -1.25 3.41
N VAL A 216 0.45 -2.17 3.39
CA VAL A 216 0.60 -3.19 4.43
C VAL A 216 0.71 -2.59 5.83
N GLU A 217 1.31 -1.40 5.95
CA GLU A 217 1.44 -0.66 7.20
C GLU A 217 0.14 -0.03 7.73
N MET A 218 -0.95 -0.01 6.94
CA MET A 218 -2.28 0.44 7.42
C MET A 218 -2.77 -0.37 8.63
N ILE A 219 -2.32 -1.62 8.77
CA ILE A 219 -2.58 -2.44 9.96
C ILE A 219 -2.21 -1.66 11.23
N GLY A 220 -1.10 -0.92 11.18
CA GLY A 220 -0.64 -0.08 12.28
C GLY A 220 -1.68 0.97 12.68
N LEU A 221 -2.25 1.70 11.73
CA LEU A 221 -3.23 2.76 12.01
C LEU A 221 -4.49 2.23 12.70
N THR A 222 -4.90 1.02 12.34
CA THR A 222 -6.08 0.36 12.92
C THR A 222 -5.80 -0.33 14.25
N ALA A 223 -4.53 -0.39 14.70
CA ALA A 223 -4.14 -1.07 15.93
C ALA A 223 -4.87 -0.52 17.17
N GLY A 224 -5.01 0.81 17.27
CA GLY A 224 -5.73 1.47 18.37
C GLY A 224 -7.25 1.30 18.32
N GLU A 225 -7.80 0.89 17.18
CA GLU A 225 -9.25 0.63 16.99
C GLU A 225 -9.59 -0.86 17.12
N ALA A 226 -8.59 -1.74 17.19
CA ALA A 226 -8.80 -3.19 17.26
C ALA A 226 -9.39 -3.62 18.61
N ARG A 227 -10.44 -4.46 18.58
CA ARG A 227 -11.08 -5.00 19.80
C ARG A 227 -10.13 -5.86 20.64
N ASN A 228 -9.34 -6.71 19.97
CA ASN A 228 -8.32 -7.54 20.61
C ASN A 228 -6.97 -7.37 19.89
N PRO A 229 -6.20 -6.32 20.19
CA PRO A 229 -4.94 -6.01 19.51
C PRO A 229 -3.91 -7.14 19.63
N LYS A 230 -3.85 -7.81 20.79
CA LYS A 230 -2.89 -8.90 21.08
C LYS A 230 -3.07 -10.12 20.19
N LYS A 231 -4.26 -10.33 19.62
CA LYS A 231 -4.55 -11.41 18.68
C LYS A 231 -4.68 -10.91 17.23
N SER A 232 -5.43 -9.83 17.04
CA SER A 232 -5.79 -9.32 15.71
C SER A 232 -4.59 -8.80 14.94
N ILE A 233 -3.65 -8.11 15.61
CA ILE A 233 -2.46 -7.53 14.98
C ILE A 233 -1.49 -8.64 14.55
N PRO A 234 -1.10 -9.61 15.42
CA PRO A 234 -0.28 -10.75 15.01
C PRO A 234 -0.87 -11.55 13.85
N ASP A 235 -2.18 -11.85 13.89
CA ASP A 235 -2.86 -12.59 12.83
C ASP A 235 -2.78 -11.83 11.49
N ALA A 236 -3.06 -10.52 11.51
CA ALA A 236 -2.98 -9.68 10.33
C ALA A 236 -1.55 -9.64 9.75
N ILE A 237 -0.53 -9.45 10.60
CA ILE A 237 0.87 -9.40 10.17
C ILE A 237 1.36 -10.75 9.65
N ASN A 238 1.09 -11.84 10.35
CA ASN A 238 1.54 -13.17 9.92
C ASN A 238 0.87 -13.59 8.61
N SER A 239 -0.35 -13.13 8.36
CA SER A 239 -1.01 -13.37 7.08
C SER A 239 -0.37 -12.62 5.91
N VAL A 240 0.41 -11.55 6.13
CA VAL A 240 1.14 -10.84 5.06
C VAL A 240 2.07 -11.78 4.29
N PHE A 241 2.75 -12.70 4.99
CA PHE A 241 3.62 -13.69 4.35
C PHE A 241 2.86 -14.57 3.34
N TRP A 242 1.72 -15.13 3.75
CA TRP A 242 0.90 -15.96 2.88
C TRP A 242 0.30 -15.17 1.73
N ARG A 243 -0.09 -13.91 1.95
CA ARG A 243 -0.58 -13.01 0.90
C ARG A 243 0.49 -12.77 -0.17
N ILE A 244 1.74 -12.54 0.24
CA ILE A 244 2.87 -12.38 -0.68
C ILE A 244 3.06 -13.65 -1.52
N LEU A 245 3.12 -14.82 -0.87
CA LEU A 245 3.35 -16.07 -1.60
C LEU A 245 2.21 -16.39 -2.56
N ILE A 246 0.95 -16.28 -2.13
CA ILE A 246 -0.19 -16.73 -2.92
C ILE A 246 -0.56 -15.69 -3.98
N PHE A 247 -0.78 -14.43 -3.57
CA PHE A 247 -1.36 -13.41 -4.45
C PHE A 247 -0.34 -12.73 -5.36
N TYR A 248 0.92 -12.66 -4.94
CA TYR A 248 1.97 -12.06 -5.77
C TYR A 248 2.77 -13.13 -6.49
N VAL A 249 3.48 -13.97 -5.74
CA VAL A 249 4.41 -14.95 -6.34
C VAL A 249 3.65 -16.04 -7.09
N GLY A 250 2.58 -16.59 -6.52
CA GLY A 250 1.76 -17.61 -7.17
C GLY A 250 1.09 -17.09 -8.45
N ALA A 251 0.55 -15.87 -8.40
CA ALA A 251 -0.04 -15.22 -9.56
C ALA A 251 0.97 -15.05 -10.71
N LEU A 252 2.15 -14.53 -10.38
CA LEU A 252 3.24 -14.33 -11.35
C LEU A 252 3.77 -15.67 -11.88
N PHE A 253 3.91 -16.68 -11.02
CA PHE A 253 4.32 -18.03 -11.43
C PHE A 253 3.39 -18.59 -12.50
N VAL A 254 2.08 -18.55 -12.26
CA VAL A 254 1.09 -19.06 -13.23
C VAL A 254 1.17 -18.28 -14.54
N ILE A 255 1.21 -16.95 -14.47
CA ILE A 255 1.32 -16.09 -15.66
C ILE A 255 2.57 -16.41 -16.47
N LEU A 256 3.74 -16.48 -15.82
CA LEU A 256 5.04 -16.64 -16.48
C LEU A 256 5.33 -18.09 -16.89
N ALA A 257 4.64 -19.06 -16.30
CA ALA A 257 4.62 -20.44 -16.78
C ALA A 257 3.80 -20.57 -18.07
N LEU A 258 2.68 -19.86 -18.16
CA LEU A 258 1.77 -19.94 -19.31
C LEU A 258 2.21 -19.08 -20.50
N TYR A 259 2.81 -17.93 -20.26
CA TYR A 259 3.11 -16.93 -21.29
C TYR A 259 4.59 -16.52 -21.30
N PRO A 260 5.19 -16.35 -22.50
CA PRO A 260 6.52 -15.78 -22.64
C PRO A 260 6.59 -14.39 -22.03
N TRP A 261 7.56 -14.14 -21.15
CA TRP A 261 7.68 -12.87 -20.43
C TRP A 261 7.85 -11.65 -21.35
N ASN A 262 8.44 -11.86 -22.52
CA ASN A 262 8.70 -10.87 -23.56
C ASN A 262 7.45 -10.51 -24.38
N GLU A 263 6.37 -11.28 -24.29
CA GLU A 263 5.08 -11.00 -24.95
C GLU A 263 4.05 -10.40 -23.98
N ILE A 264 4.34 -10.45 -22.68
CA ILE A 264 3.45 -9.91 -21.64
C ILE A 264 3.33 -8.39 -21.79
N GLY A 265 2.07 -7.93 -21.90
CA GLY A 265 1.73 -6.52 -22.09
C GLY A 265 1.68 -6.06 -23.55
N ALA A 266 2.03 -6.90 -24.53
CA ALA A 266 1.83 -6.61 -25.96
C ALA A 266 0.41 -6.97 -26.44
N GLN A 267 -0.18 -8.04 -25.88
CA GLN A 267 -1.53 -8.53 -26.21
C GLN A 267 -2.57 -8.22 -25.11
N GLY A 268 -2.33 -7.18 -24.30
CA GLY A 268 -3.16 -6.84 -23.14
C GLY A 268 -2.63 -7.43 -21.82
N SER A 269 -3.47 -7.41 -20.78
CA SER A 269 -3.08 -7.86 -19.44
C SER A 269 -2.91 -9.39 -19.39
N PRO A 270 -1.82 -9.92 -18.81
CA PRO A 270 -1.61 -11.37 -18.69
C PRO A 270 -2.72 -12.07 -17.88
N PHE A 271 -3.36 -11.32 -16.98
CA PHE A 271 -4.53 -11.80 -16.24
C PHE A 271 -5.70 -12.06 -17.21
N VAL A 272 -5.96 -11.15 -18.16
CA VAL A 272 -7.01 -11.31 -19.18
C VAL A 272 -6.78 -12.56 -20.02
N LEU A 273 -5.57 -12.71 -20.56
CA LEU A 273 -5.21 -13.80 -21.46
C LEU A 273 -5.44 -15.17 -20.82
N THR A 274 -5.13 -15.30 -19.53
CA THR A 274 -5.36 -16.52 -18.76
C THR A 274 -6.84 -16.92 -18.73
N PHE A 275 -7.76 -15.97 -18.51
CA PHE A 275 -9.19 -16.25 -18.46
C PHE A 275 -9.81 -16.45 -19.86
N GLU A 276 -9.28 -15.79 -20.90
CA GLU A 276 -9.71 -16.04 -22.28
C GLU A 276 -9.43 -17.47 -22.71
N ARG A 277 -8.24 -18.01 -22.38
CA ARG A 277 -7.89 -19.42 -22.65
C ARG A 277 -8.73 -20.43 -21.88
N LEU A 278 -9.30 -20.03 -20.74
CA LEU A 278 -10.27 -20.84 -20.00
C LEU A 278 -11.68 -20.82 -20.64
N GLY A 279 -11.85 -20.17 -21.80
CA GLY A 279 -13.11 -20.12 -22.54
C GLY A 279 -14.03 -18.98 -22.15
N ILE A 280 -13.59 -18.05 -21.29
CA ILE A 280 -14.39 -16.90 -20.87
C ILE A 280 -14.26 -15.79 -21.91
N LYS A 281 -15.21 -15.73 -22.84
CA LYS A 281 -15.23 -14.74 -23.95
C LYS A 281 -15.25 -13.28 -23.50
N THR A 282 -15.69 -13.00 -22.28
CA THR A 282 -15.74 -11.65 -21.67
C THR A 282 -14.61 -11.42 -20.66
N ALA A 283 -13.58 -12.27 -20.63
CA ALA A 283 -12.46 -12.21 -19.69
C ALA A 283 -11.77 -10.84 -19.67
N ALA A 284 -11.59 -10.21 -20.82
CA ALA A 284 -11.04 -8.86 -20.93
C ALA A 284 -11.81 -7.85 -20.08
N GLY A 285 -13.15 -7.82 -20.22
CA GLY A 285 -14.02 -6.96 -19.43
C GLY A 285 -14.04 -7.33 -17.94
N ILE A 286 -14.11 -8.62 -17.62
CA ILE A 286 -14.14 -9.08 -16.21
C ILE A 286 -12.87 -8.67 -15.48
N ILE A 287 -11.70 -8.92 -16.08
CA ILE A 287 -10.43 -8.57 -15.44
C ILE A 287 -10.24 -7.07 -15.39
N ASN A 288 -10.62 -6.34 -16.44
CA ASN A 288 -10.65 -4.87 -16.39
C ASN A 288 -11.48 -4.37 -15.18
N PHE A 289 -12.67 -4.92 -14.98
CA PHE A 289 -13.51 -4.63 -13.82
C PHE A 289 -12.85 -5.00 -12.49
N VAL A 290 -12.19 -6.16 -12.40
CA VAL A 290 -11.47 -6.57 -11.19
C VAL A 290 -10.36 -5.58 -10.86
N VAL A 291 -9.56 -5.16 -11.85
CA VAL A 291 -8.49 -4.17 -11.61
C VAL A 291 -9.07 -2.81 -11.22
N LEU A 292 -10.20 -2.40 -11.81
CA LEU A 292 -10.91 -1.19 -11.43
C LEU A 292 -11.33 -1.23 -9.96
N THR A 293 -11.91 -2.34 -9.49
CA THR A 293 -12.28 -2.51 -8.07
C THR A 293 -11.06 -2.55 -7.16
N ALA A 294 -9.93 -3.09 -7.63
CA ALA A 294 -8.67 -3.07 -6.89
C ALA A 294 -8.15 -1.63 -6.69
N ALA A 295 -8.18 -0.83 -7.75
CA ALA A 295 -7.76 0.57 -7.72
C ALA A 295 -8.66 1.42 -6.81
N LEU A 296 -9.99 1.28 -6.97
CA LEU A 296 -10.96 2.00 -6.15
C LEU A 296 -10.86 1.64 -4.66
N SER A 297 -10.62 0.37 -4.34
CA SER A 297 -10.38 -0.11 -2.97
C SER A 297 -9.14 0.49 -2.34
N SER A 298 -8.00 0.48 -3.05
CA SER A 298 -6.78 1.13 -2.58
C SER A 298 -6.97 2.65 -2.40
N CYS A 299 -7.62 3.31 -3.36
CA CYS A 299 -7.93 4.74 -3.28
C CYS A 299 -8.84 5.07 -2.09
N ASN A 300 -9.86 4.24 -1.84
CA ASN A 300 -10.75 4.36 -0.69
C ASN A 300 -9.96 4.25 0.63
N GLY A 301 -9.09 3.25 0.75
CA GLY A 301 -8.20 3.07 1.90
C GLY A 301 -7.22 4.22 2.12
N GLY A 302 -6.71 4.81 1.04
CA GLY A 302 -5.83 5.98 1.11
C GLY A 302 -6.56 7.24 1.56
N ILE A 303 -7.72 7.54 0.97
CA ILE A 303 -8.57 8.69 1.36
C ILE A 303 -8.93 8.57 2.86
N PHE A 304 -9.34 7.39 3.30
CA PHE A 304 -9.59 7.07 4.70
C PHE A 304 -8.38 7.30 5.62
N SER A 305 -7.19 6.88 5.17
CA SER A 305 -5.94 7.01 5.92
C SER A 305 -5.51 8.47 6.05
N THR A 306 -5.64 9.27 4.99
CA THR A 306 -5.28 10.70 5.03
C THR A 306 -6.12 11.47 6.04
N GLY A 307 -7.44 11.24 6.06
CA GLY A 307 -8.35 11.90 7.00
C GLY A 307 -8.00 11.60 8.46
N ARG A 308 -7.73 10.32 8.77
CA ARG A 308 -7.28 9.92 10.13
C ARG A 308 -5.90 10.45 10.48
N MET A 309 -4.97 10.50 9.52
CA MET A 309 -3.62 10.98 9.82
C MET A 309 -3.64 12.45 10.20
N LEU A 310 -4.35 13.30 9.45
CA LEU A 310 -4.53 14.71 9.81
C LEU A 310 -5.27 14.89 11.14
N TYR A 311 -6.32 14.10 11.39
CA TYR A 311 -7.01 14.08 12.68
C TYR A 311 -6.02 13.77 13.83
N ASN A 312 -5.24 12.69 13.73
CA ASN A 312 -4.27 12.32 14.76
C ASN A 312 -3.17 13.37 14.96
N LEU A 313 -2.65 13.96 13.87
CA LEU A 313 -1.68 15.05 13.95
C LEU A 313 -2.27 16.26 14.68
N SER A 314 -3.54 16.60 14.41
CA SER A 314 -4.18 17.74 15.07
C SER A 314 -4.40 17.52 16.57
N LEU A 315 -4.72 16.30 17.01
CA LEU A 315 -4.78 15.94 18.43
C LEU A 315 -3.42 16.12 19.13
N GLN A 316 -2.34 15.92 18.39
CA GLN A 316 -0.97 16.08 18.88
C GLN A 316 -0.45 17.53 18.80
N GLY A 317 -1.29 18.50 18.39
CA GLY A 317 -0.87 19.89 18.19
C GLY A 317 -0.01 20.10 16.93
N GLN A 318 0.12 19.07 16.10
CA GLN A 318 0.99 18.98 14.92
C GLN A 318 0.28 19.28 13.60
N ALA A 319 -1.02 19.56 13.65
CA ALA A 319 -1.82 20.08 12.55
C ALA A 319 -2.87 21.08 13.10
N PRO A 320 -3.52 21.89 12.26
CA PRO A 320 -4.55 22.84 12.70
C PRO A 320 -5.63 22.18 13.57
N ALA A 321 -5.98 22.81 14.70
CA ALA A 321 -6.97 22.29 15.65
C ALA A 321 -8.35 22.07 15.02
N ALA A 322 -8.65 22.75 13.91
CA ALA A 322 -9.88 22.54 13.14
C ALA A 322 -10.04 21.10 12.60
N PHE A 323 -8.96 20.33 12.50
CA PHE A 323 -8.99 18.93 12.07
C PHE A 323 -9.23 17.94 13.22
N ALA A 324 -9.23 18.40 14.48
CA ALA A 324 -9.34 17.55 15.68
C ALA A 324 -10.78 17.16 16.03
N THR A 325 -11.74 17.46 15.17
CA THR A 325 -13.17 17.19 15.39
C THR A 325 -13.68 16.10 14.44
N VAL A 326 -14.51 15.20 14.95
CA VAL A 326 -15.26 14.22 14.15
C VAL A 326 -16.72 14.62 14.05
N ASP A 327 -17.42 14.18 13.01
CA ASP A 327 -18.87 14.32 12.94
C ASP A 327 -19.61 13.20 13.70
N ARG A 328 -20.95 13.25 13.68
CA ARG A 328 -21.83 12.25 14.33
C ARG A 328 -21.61 10.82 13.84
N ASN A 329 -21.05 10.65 12.64
CA ASN A 329 -20.75 9.35 12.04
C ASN A 329 -19.30 8.90 12.32
N GLY A 330 -18.54 9.65 13.12
CA GLY A 330 -17.15 9.37 13.48
C GLY A 330 -16.15 9.70 12.37
N VAL A 331 -16.53 10.55 11.41
CA VAL A 331 -15.67 10.92 10.27
C VAL A 331 -15.01 12.29 10.54
N PRO A 332 -13.68 12.43 10.39
CA PRO A 332 -13.00 13.72 10.48
C PRO A 332 -13.22 14.55 9.20
N ARG A 333 -14.44 15.05 9.02
CA ARG A 333 -14.93 15.61 7.75
C ARG A 333 -14.06 16.74 7.19
N ARG A 334 -13.56 17.64 8.05
CA ARG A 334 -12.71 18.77 7.62
C ARG A 334 -11.36 18.30 7.09
N ALA A 335 -10.71 17.39 7.81
CA ALA A 335 -9.46 16.77 7.37
C ALA A 335 -9.64 16.05 6.02
N LEU A 336 -10.75 15.32 5.89
CA LEU A 336 -11.07 14.59 4.67
C LEU A 336 -11.30 15.49 3.46
N LEU A 337 -12.05 16.58 3.63
CA LEU A 337 -12.30 17.56 2.56
C LEU A 337 -11.01 18.22 2.07
N VAL A 338 -10.07 18.53 2.98
CA VAL A 338 -8.74 19.06 2.60
C VAL A 338 -7.95 18.02 1.81
N SER A 339 -7.95 16.75 2.22
CA SER A 339 -7.33 15.68 1.44
C SER A 339 -7.94 15.53 0.05
N ILE A 340 -9.28 15.52 -0.06
CA ILE A 340 -9.98 15.43 -1.35
C ILE A 340 -9.64 16.63 -2.24
N ALA A 341 -9.60 17.83 -1.68
CA ALA A 341 -9.21 19.03 -2.41
C ALA A 341 -7.75 18.93 -2.91
N ALA A 342 -6.83 18.42 -2.10
CA ALA A 342 -5.46 18.17 -2.52
C ALA A 342 -5.37 17.12 -3.65
N LEU A 343 -6.22 16.09 -3.63
CA LEU A 343 -6.30 15.07 -4.69
C LEU A 343 -6.79 15.63 -6.04
N LEU A 344 -7.50 16.77 -6.06
CA LEU A 344 -7.85 17.44 -7.32
C LEU A 344 -6.60 17.90 -8.10
N ALA A 345 -5.50 18.19 -7.42
CA ALA A 345 -4.22 18.44 -8.10
C ALA A 345 -3.73 17.19 -8.86
N GLY A 346 -4.00 15.99 -8.34
CA GLY A 346 -3.73 14.72 -9.03
C GLY A 346 -4.60 14.50 -10.26
N VAL A 347 -5.86 14.93 -10.21
CA VAL A 347 -6.76 14.95 -11.39
C VAL A 347 -6.22 15.92 -12.45
N LEU A 348 -5.75 17.10 -12.03
CA LEU A 348 -5.10 18.05 -12.93
C LEU A 348 -3.82 17.47 -13.55
N LEU A 349 -2.99 16.76 -12.78
CA LEU A 349 -1.82 16.07 -13.33
C LEU A 349 -2.19 15.00 -14.36
N ASN A 350 -3.30 14.29 -14.16
CA ASN A 350 -3.85 13.36 -15.16
C ASN A 350 -4.29 14.05 -16.44
N TYR A 351 -4.69 15.32 -16.37
CA TYR A 351 -5.01 16.13 -17.54
C TYR A 351 -3.73 16.63 -18.25
N LEU A 352 -2.74 17.12 -17.49
CA LEU A 352 -1.55 17.77 -18.04
C LEU A 352 -0.48 16.79 -18.55
N VAL A 353 -0.26 15.67 -17.85
CA VAL A 353 0.83 14.72 -18.13
C VAL A 353 0.39 13.24 -18.02
N PRO A 354 -0.68 12.82 -18.73
CA PRO A 354 -1.33 11.51 -18.56
C PRO A 354 -0.42 10.29 -18.75
N GLU A 355 0.65 10.41 -19.55
CA GLU A 355 1.54 9.29 -19.84
C GLU A 355 2.59 9.06 -18.74
N LYS A 356 3.09 10.13 -18.12
CA LYS A 356 4.17 10.07 -17.12
C LYS A 356 3.67 10.08 -15.68
N VAL A 357 2.44 10.59 -15.47
CA VAL A 357 1.88 10.79 -14.12
C VAL A 357 1.97 9.53 -13.28
N PHE A 358 1.61 8.36 -13.82
CA PHE A 358 1.65 7.09 -13.09
C PHE A 358 3.05 6.76 -12.56
N VAL A 359 4.08 6.84 -13.42
CA VAL A 359 5.46 6.52 -13.03
C VAL A 359 5.98 7.50 -11.98
N TRP A 360 5.69 8.80 -12.14
CA TRP A 360 6.15 9.80 -11.18
C TRP A 360 5.49 9.66 -9.82
N VAL A 361 4.16 9.52 -9.79
CA VAL A 361 3.44 9.40 -8.51
C VAL A 361 3.78 8.09 -7.80
N THR A 362 3.92 6.97 -8.52
CA THR A 362 4.33 5.70 -7.91
C THR A 362 5.75 5.79 -7.34
N ALA A 363 6.69 6.45 -8.01
CA ALA A 363 8.03 6.67 -7.48
C ALA A 363 8.02 7.55 -6.21
N ILE A 364 7.28 8.67 -6.22
CA ILE A 364 7.16 9.57 -5.06
C ILE A 364 6.49 8.85 -3.88
N SER A 365 5.43 8.06 -4.13
CA SER A 365 4.80 7.21 -3.12
C SER A 365 5.76 6.18 -2.54
N THR A 366 6.57 5.51 -3.36
CA THR A 366 7.58 4.56 -2.88
C THR A 366 8.60 5.22 -1.97
N PHE A 367 9.06 6.43 -2.29
CA PHE A 367 9.95 7.17 -1.38
C PHE A 367 9.29 7.42 -0.02
N GLY A 368 8.04 7.88 -0.02
CA GLY A 368 7.28 8.09 1.21
C GLY A 368 7.14 6.80 2.02
N ALA A 369 6.97 5.65 1.35
CA ALA A 369 6.78 4.35 1.98
C ALA A 369 8.07 3.88 2.62
N VAL A 370 9.18 4.02 1.88
CA VAL A 370 10.53 3.75 2.37
C VAL A 370 10.84 4.58 3.62
N TRP A 371 10.48 5.88 3.64
CA TRP A 371 10.61 6.70 4.84
C TRP A 371 9.83 6.12 6.02
N THR A 372 8.54 5.82 5.83
CA THR A 372 7.68 5.28 6.88
C THR A 372 8.21 3.95 7.41
N TRP A 373 8.62 3.04 6.53
CA TRP A 373 9.17 1.75 6.92
C TRP A 373 10.54 1.87 7.61
N ALA A 374 11.40 2.79 7.18
CA ALA A 374 12.66 3.07 7.85
C ALA A 374 12.42 3.60 9.27
N ILE A 375 11.48 4.53 9.45
CA ILE A 375 11.09 5.04 10.77
C ILE A 375 10.53 3.92 11.64
N ILE A 376 9.69 3.02 11.11
CA ILE A 376 9.20 1.84 11.87
C ILE A 376 10.36 1.01 12.41
N LEU A 377 11.37 0.72 11.58
CA LEU A 377 12.52 -0.08 12.00
C LEU A 377 13.38 0.65 13.03
N VAL A 378 13.68 1.94 12.81
CA VAL A 378 14.49 2.75 13.73
C VAL A 378 13.79 2.91 15.09
N THR A 379 12.49 3.22 15.08
CA THR A 379 11.68 3.34 16.31
C THR A 379 11.59 2.02 17.06
N GLN A 380 11.45 0.89 16.36
CA GLN A 380 11.47 -0.42 16.99
C GLN A 380 12.82 -0.73 17.65
N ILE A 381 13.93 -0.31 17.03
CA ILE A 381 15.26 -0.45 17.62
C ILE A 381 15.38 0.36 18.92
N GLN A 382 14.91 1.61 18.89
CA GLN A 382 14.93 2.51 20.05
C GLN A 382 13.99 2.01 21.16
N PHE A 383 12.79 1.54 20.80
CA PHE A 383 11.84 0.91 21.70
C PHE A 383 12.47 -0.27 22.45
N ARG A 384 13.05 -1.24 21.72
CA ARG A 384 13.75 -2.38 22.32
C ARG A 384 14.88 -1.97 23.26
N ARG A 385 15.65 -0.94 22.89
CA ARG A 385 16.75 -0.41 23.72
C ARG A 385 16.24 0.25 24.99
N GLY A 386 15.09 0.93 24.95
CA GLY A 386 14.45 1.56 26.10
C GLY A 386 13.82 0.60 27.10
N LEU A 387 13.51 -0.64 26.70
CA LEU A 387 12.95 -1.65 27.60
C LEU A 387 14.00 -2.24 28.56
N SER A 388 13.59 -2.53 29.80
CA SER A 388 14.34 -3.34 30.77
C SER A 388 14.47 -4.80 30.33
N ALA A 389 15.38 -5.56 30.94
CA ALA A 389 15.57 -6.97 30.63
C ALA A 389 14.31 -7.82 30.89
N ALA A 390 13.52 -7.48 31.90
CA ALA A 390 12.26 -8.15 32.22
C ALA A 390 11.19 -7.86 31.16
N GLU A 391 11.01 -6.60 30.77
CA GLU A 391 10.06 -6.20 29.74
C GLU A 391 10.39 -6.81 28.37
N ARG A 392 11.68 -6.85 28.01
CA ARG A 392 12.13 -7.53 26.77
C ARG A 392 11.74 -9.01 26.75
N LYS A 393 11.78 -9.70 27.89
CA LYS A 393 11.34 -11.10 28.01
C LYS A 393 9.81 -11.21 27.99
N ALA A 394 9.09 -10.20 28.45
CA ALA A 394 7.62 -10.19 28.48
C ALA A 394 6.95 -9.86 27.12
N LEU A 395 7.71 -9.45 26.09
CA LEU A 395 7.17 -9.16 24.77
C LEU A 395 6.43 -10.37 24.17
N ALA A 396 5.11 -10.19 23.99
CA ALA A 396 4.19 -11.22 23.49
C ALA A 396 4.31 -11.48 21.98
N PHE A 397 4.73 -10.47 21.22
CA PHE A 397 4.95 -10.58 19.77
C PHE A 397 6.32 -10.01 19.45
N ARG A 398 7.20 -10.81 18.84
CA ARG A 398 8.62 -10.48 18.74
C ARG A 398 9.11 -10.35 17.31
N MET A 399 9.96 -9.36 17.06
CA MET A 399 10.74 -9.27 15.84
C MET A 399 11.66 -10.51 15.70
N PRO A 400 11.57 -11.30 14.61
CA PRO A 400 12.50 -12.41 14.38
C PRO A 400 13.90 -11.87 14.07
N PHE A 401 14.93 -12.67 14.40
CA PHE A 401 16.33 -12.33 14.17
C PHE A 401 16.78 -11.00 14.80
N TRP A 402 16.14 -10.57 15.89
CA TRP A 402 16.52 -9.35 16.59
C TRP A 402 18.00 -9.40 17.06
N PRO A 403 18.82 -8.34 16.81
CA PRO A 403 18.52 -7.08 16.12
C PRO A 403 18.81 -7.08 14.61
N TYR A 404 19.46 -8.12 14.09
CA TYR A 404 19.94 -8.19 12.70
C TYR A 404 18.82 -8.04 11.68
N GLY A 405 17.62 -8.59 11.94
CA GLY A 405 16.47 -8.44 11.06
C GLY A 405 16.11 -6.98 10.76
N SER A 406 16.17 -6.10 11.75
CA SER A 406 15.89 -4.67 11.57
C SER A 406 16.97 -3.96 10.76
N TYR A 407 18.25 -4.31 10.98
CA TYR A 407 19.37 -3.72 10.22
C TYR A 407 19.41 -4.20 8.77
N ILE A 408 19.13 -5.48 8.51
CA ILE A 408 19.05 -6.03 7.15
C ILE A 408 17.93 -5.33 6.37
N ALA A 409 16.76 -5.15 6.98
CA ALA A 409 15.65 -4.44 6.36
C ALA A 409 15.99 -2.95 6.10
N LEU A 410 16.68 -2.27 7.02
CA LEU A 410 17.15 -0.89 6.80
C LEU A 410 18.16 -0.81 5.64
N ALA A 411 19.12 -1.74 5.57
CA ALA A 411 20.09 -1.79 4.47
C ALA A 411 19.41 -2.03 3.12
N PHE A 412 18.39 -2.90 3.09
CA PHE A 412 17.58 -3.12 1.90
C PHE A 412 16.79 -1.87 1.48
N LEU A 413 16.18 -1.15 2.43
CA LEU A 413 15.50 0.12 2.12
C LEU A 413 16.49 1.16 1.56
N ALA A 414 17.70 1.24 2.10
CA ALA A 414 18.76 2.09 1.55
C ALA A 414 19.15 1.68 0.12
N LEU A 415 19.22 0.38 -0.16
CA LEU A 415 19.43 -0.14 -1.52
C LEU A 415 18.29 0.30 -2.47
N VAL A 416 17.03 0.23 -2.04
CA VAL A 416 15.89 0.71 -2.85
C VAL A 416 16.04 2.20 -3.19
N VAL A 417 16.42 3.04 -2.21
CA VAL A 417 16.68 4.47 -2.46
C VAL A 417 17.84 4.67 -3.45
N ALA A 418 18.92 3.90 -3.32
CA ALA A 418 20.05 3.96 -4.26
C ALA A 418 19.64 3.55 -5.68
N LEU A 419 18.77 2.55 -5.82
CA LEU A 419 18.20 2.16 -7.10
C LEU A 419 17.32 3.27 -7.69
N MET A 420 16.50 3.93 -6.88
CA MET A 420 15.72 5.09 -7.33
C MET A 420 16.62 6.25 -7.79
N ALA A 421 17.80 6.41 -7.21
CA ALA A 421 18.78 7.41 -7.65
C ALA A 421 19.41 7.04 -9.00
N TYR A 422 19.60 5.75 -9.24
CA TYR A 422 20.19 5.27 -10.47
C TYR A 422 19.28 5.53 -11.69
N PHE A 423 17.97 5.29 -11.58
CA PHE A 423 17.03 5.39 -12.70
C PHE A 423 16.47 6.80 -12.95
N PRO A 424 16.60 7.34 -14.18
CA PRO A 424 16.13 8.68 -14.52
C PRO A 424 14.65 8.94 -14.18
N ASP A 425 13.77 7.98 -14.47
CA ASP A 425 12.33 8.14 -14.30
C ASP A 425 11.87 8.18 -12.83
N THR A 426 12.69 7.66 -11.91
CA THR A 426 12.33 7.59 -10.48
C THR A 426 13.14 8.54 -9.60
N ARG A 427 14.17 9.20 -10.15
CA ARG A 427 14.88 10.33 -9.51
C ARG A 427 13.96 11.46 -9.06
N VAL A 428 12.82 11.64 -9.74
CA VAL A 428 11.81 12.63 -9.34
C VAL A 428 11.42 12.50 -7.86
N ALA A 429 11.36 11.27 -7.35
CA ALA A 429 11.05 11.01 -5.94
C ALA A 429 12.14 11.51 -4.98
N LEU A 430 13.41 11.53 -5.43
CA LEU A 430 14.54 12.01 -4.64
C LEU A 430 14.72 13.53 -4.68
N TYR A 431 14.01 14.22 -5.57
CA TYR A 431 13.89 15.68 -5.51
C TYR A 431 12.68 16.08 -4.66
N VAL A 432 11.53 15.48 -4.96
CA VAL A 432 10.25 15.82 -4.30
C VAL A 432 10.23 15.37 -2.85
N GLY A 433 10.67 14.14 -2.54
CA GLY A 433 10.62 13.57 -1.20
C GLY A 433 11.49 14.33 -0.18
N PRO A 434 12.80 14.46 -0.41
CA PRO A 434 13.66 15.29 0.44
C PRO A 434 13.23 16.76 0.48
N GLY A 435 12.81 17.34 -0.66
CA GLY A 435 12.27 18.70 -0.69
C GLY A 435 11.04 18.88 0.20
N TRP A 436 10.13 17.90 0.20
CA TRP A 436 8.97 17.85 1.08
C TRP A 436 9.37 17.73 2.56
N LEU A 437 10.32 16.87 2.90
CA LEU A 437 10.81 16.74 4.28
C LEU A 437 11.52 18.02 4.77
N VAL A 438 12.29 18.69 3.91
CA VAL A 438 12.92 19.98 4.21
C VAL A 438 11.85 21.05 4.45
N LEU A 439 10.84 21.13 3.58
CA LEU A 439 9.71 22.05 3.74
C LEU A 439 8.98 21.81 5.07
N LEU A 440 8.68 20.55 5.40
CA LEU A 440 8.07 20.18 6.68
C LEU A 440 8.94 20.58 7.87
N THR A 441 10.26 20.37 7.77
CA THR A 441 11.21 20.76 8.84
C THR A 441 11.20 22.27 9.04
N ILE A 442 11.19 23.06 7.96
CA ILE A 442 11.09 24.52 8.03
C ILE A 442 9.77 24.92 8.69
N CYS A 443 8.64 24.35 8.24
CA CYS A 443 7.32 24.62 8.82
C CYS A 443 7.25 24.28 10.31
N TYR A 444 7.86 23.16 10.73
CA TYR A 444 7.88 22.74 12.12
C TYR A 444 8.52 23.78 13.05
N PHE A 445 9.68 24.32 12.65
CA PHE A 445 10.37 25.34 13.43
C PHE A 445 9.75 26.73 13.28
N ALA A 446 9.30 27.10 12.08
CA ALA A 446 8.69 28.42 11.83
C ALA A 446 7.34 28.60 12.54
N LEU A 447 6.56 27.53 12.69
CA LEU A 447 5.25 27.55 13.38
C LEU A 447 5.33 27.24 14.87
N ASP A 448 6.56 27.09 15.40
CA ASP A 448 6.89 26.68 16.77
C ASP A 448 6.05 25.47 17.23
N MET A 449 6.02 24.43 16.39
CA MET A 449 5.25 23.22 16.69
C MET A 449 5.81 22.46 17.89
N ARG A 450 7.01 22.79 18.36
CA ARG A 450 7.67 22.21 19.54
C ARG A 450 7.02 22.63 20.86
N SER A 451 6.51 23.85 20.95
CA SER A 451 5.87 24.37 22.17
C SER A 451 4.41 23.96 22.29
N ARG A 452 3.81 23.43 21.21
CA ARG A 452 2.43 22.97 21.18
C ARG A 452 2.32 21.61 21.88
N GLY A 453 1.78 21.61 23.09
CA GLY A 453 1.36 20.39 23.77
C GLY A 453 0.14 19.76 23.06
N PRO A 454 -0.22 18.51 23.41
CA PRO A 454 -1.46 17.89 22.94
C PRO A 454 -2.65 18.81 23.27
N VAL A 455 -3.58 18.96 22.32
CA VAL A 455 -4.73 19.85 22.49
C VAL A 455 -5.58 19.32 23.65
N SER A 456 -5.64 20.06 24.77
CA SER A 456 -6.55 19.72 25.86
C SER A 456 -7.97 20.09 25.47
N TYR A 457 -8.89 19.13 25.57
CA TYR A 457 -10.31 19.44 25.46
C TYR A 457 -10.69 20.30 26.67
N ARG A 458 -11.26 21.48 26.42
CA ARG A 458 -12.13 22.11 27.42
C ARG A 458 -13.41 21.27 27.48
N ALA A 459 -13.71 20.82 28.69
CA ALA A 459 -14.80 19.92 29.06
C ALA A 459 -16.18 20.41 28.60
#